data_AF-A0A1A9WU11-F1
#
_entry.id   AF-A0A1A9WU11-F1
#
_cell.length_a   1.000
_cell.length_b   1.000
_cell.length_c   1.000
_cell.angle_alpha   90.00
_cell.angle_beta   90.00
_cell.angle_gamma   90.00
#
_symmetry.space_group_name_H-M   'P 1'
#
loop_
_entity.id
_entity.type
_entity.pdbx_description
1 polymer ?
#
loop_
_entity_poly.entity_id
_entity_poly.type
_entity_poly.pdbx_seq_one_letter_code
_entity_poly.pdbx_strand_id
1 'polypeptide(L)'
;MFSLKIIIFFIVFCLIEFNEAGVIRRRSLFSDDIQKEFEQQIQLETETFLNNIFKNQINYFNKVKLSLPTNSKRVKDIETYVYQLETAIEEKNVEKKDEIYLDTFQSMGRTPLLLNKESDTGLSDEEYQTILMDNDFNDFMKNFLVEIGVYFWKMAKASGKAVETSIDDYLENIKKRNNLY
;
A
#
# COMPACT_ATOMS: atom_id res chain seq x y z
N MET A 1 -19.75 17.65 0.15
CA MET A 1 -18.28 17.46 0.32
C MET A 1 -18.04 15.99 0.58
N PHE A 2 -17.57 15.23 -0.41
CA PHE A 2 -17.07 13.88 -0.17
C PHE A 2 -15.88 14.02 0.77
N SER A 3 -15.99 13.47 1.98
CA SER A 3 -14.94 13.56 2.99
C SER A 3 -13.69 12.86 2.45
N LEU A 4 -12.52 13.51 2.57
CA LEU A 4 -11.21 12.97 2.20
C LEU A 4 -10.97 11.55 2.77
N LYS A 5 -11.64 11.25 3.89
CA LYS A 5 -11.72 9.93 4.55
C LYS A 5 -12.34 8.83 3.66
N ILE A 6 -13.34 9.14 2.84
CA ILE A 6 -13.97 8.20 1.89
C ILE A 6 -13.02 7.90 0.73
N ILE A 7 -12.24 8.89 0.27
CA ILE A 7 -11.30 8.73 -0.85
C ILE A 7 -10.15 7.81 -0.45
N ILE A 8 -9.59 7.97 0.75
CA ILE A 8 -8.54 7.09 1.29
C ILE A 8 -9.07 5.66 1.45
N PHE A 9 -10.29 5.50 1.97
CA PHE A 9 -10.93 4.20 2.11
C PHE A 9 -11.19 3.54 0.75
N PHE A 10 -11.58 4.32 -0.27
CA PHE A 10 -11.81 3.83 -1.62
C PHE A 10 -10.49 3.43 -2.31
N ILE A 11 -9.40 4.16 -2.10
CA ILE A 11 -8.09 3.82 -2.69
C ILE A 11 -7.51 2.55 -2.05
N VAL A 12 -7.58 2.41 -0.72
CA VAL A 12 -7.13 1.20 -0.02
C VAL A 12 -8.02 0.00 -0.37
N PHE A 13 -9.34 0.18 -0.45
CA PHE A 13 -10.28 -0.85 -0.90
C PHE A 13 -10.03 -1.27 -2.36
N CYS A 14 -9.74 -0.31 -3.25
CA CYS A 14 -9.34 -0.62 -4.63
C CYS A 14 -8.02 -1.40 -4.67
N LEU A 15 -7.02 -1.08 -3.83
CA LEU A 15 -5.76 -1.82 -3.81
C LEU A 15 -5.95 -3.27 -3.31
N ILE A 16 -6.81 -3.49 -2.32
CA ILE A 16 -7.16 -4.82 -1.81
C ILE A 16 -7.95 -5.61 -2.84
N GLU A 17 -8.97 -5.01 -3.47
CA GLU A 17 -9.71 -5.67 -4.55
C GLU A 17 -8.86 -5.87 -5.81
N PHE A 18 -7.81 -5.08 -6.06
CA PHE A 18 -6.86 -5.36 -7.15
C PHE A 18 -5.95 -6.56 -6.84
N ASN A 19 -5.64 -6.81 -5.55
CA ASN A 19 -4.88 -7.98 -5.13
C ASN A 19 -5.76 -9.26 -5.09
N GLU A 20 -7.02 -9.15 -4.67
CA GLU A 20 -8.01 -10.25 -4.75
C GLU A 20 -8.57 -10.46 -6.16
N ALA A 21 -8.52 -9.44 -7.01
CA ALA A 21 -8.76 -9.55 -8.45
C ALA A 21 -7.57 -10.23 -9.11
N GLY A 22 -7.42 -11.53 -8.85
CA GLY A 22 -6.90 -12.51 -9.79
C GLY A 22 -7.73 -12.57 -11.07
N VAL A 23 -7.98 -11.42 -11.71
CA VAL A 23 -8.72 -11.23 -12.95
C VAL A 23 -7.73 -11.28 -14.12
N ILE A 24 -6.90 -12.32 -14.17
CA ILE A 24 -6.45 -12.89 -15.45
C ILE A 24 -6.49 -14.42 -15.35
N ARG A 25 -7.67 -14.99 -15.07
CA ARG A 25 -8.00 -16.33 -15.56
C ARG A 25 -8.87 -16.20 -16.80
N ARG A 26 -8.26 -16.23 -17.99
CA ARG A 26 -8.78 -16.80 -19.27
C ARG A 26 -7.88 -16.42 -20.46
N ARG A 27 -7.25 -17.46 -21.07
CA ARG A 27 -6.45 -17.46 -22.32
C ARG A 27 -5.39 -16.35 -22.40
N SER A 28 -4.14 -16.67 -22.05
CA SER A 28 -3.06 -15.68 -22.13
C SER A 28 -2.90 -15.20 -23.58
N LEU A 29 -3.11 -13.89 -23.78
CA LEU A 29 -2.58 -13.16 -24.93
C LEU A 29 -1.06 -12.96 -24.82
N PHE A 30 -0.51 -13.23 -23.64
CA PHE A 30 0.90 -13.14 -23.26
C PHE A 30 1.57 -14.51 -23.39
N SER A 31 2.82 -14.54 -23.85
CA SER A 31 3.67 -15.72 -23.68
C SER A 31 3.98 -15.92 -22.19
N ASP A 32 4.26 -17.16 -21.79
CA ASP A 32 4.59 -17.50 -20.39
C ASP A 32 5.77 -16.67 -19.86
N ASP A 33 6.72 -16.31 -20.73
CA ASP A 33 7.88 -15.48 -20.40
C ASP A 33 7.50 -14.02 -20.13
N ILE A 34 6.65 -13.40 -20.96
CA ILE A 34 6.17 -12.02 -20.74
C ILE A 34 5.33 -11.96 -19.46
N GLN A 35 4.49 -12.96 -19.23
CA GLN A 35 3.69 -13.04 -18.01
C GLN A 35 4.58 -13.11 -16.77
N LYS A 36 5.62 -13.96 -16.80
CA LYS A 36 6.54 -14.11 -15.67
C LYS A 36 7.37 -12.85 -15.41
N GLU A 37 7.87 -12.17 -16.44
CA GLU A 37 8.60 -10.90 -16.28
C GLU A 37 7.70 -9.83 -15.65
N PHE A 38 6.44 -9.74 -16.12
CA PHE A 38 5.46 -8.81 -15.59
C PHE A 38 5.10 -9.10 -14.13
N GLU A 39 4.84 -10.36 -13.78
CA GLU A 39 4.56 -10.78 -12.39
C GLU A 39 5.72 -10.45 -11.45
N GLN A 40 6.97 -10.72 -11.86
CA GLN A 40 8.15 -10.37 -11.07
C GLN A 40 8.30 -8.86 -10.86
N GLN A 41 8.04 -8.07 -11.91
CA GLN A 41 8.10 -6.62 -11.80
C GLN A 41 7.02 -6.08 -10.86
N ILE A 42 5.78 -6.58 -10.95
CA ILE A 42 4.70 -6.21 -10.04
C ILE A 42 5.08 -6.55 -8.60
N GLN A 43 5.61 -7.75 -8.37
CA GLN A 43 5.96 -8.21 -7.03
C GLN A 43 7.01 -7.30 -6.38
N LEU A 44 8.08 -6.96 -7.10
CA LEU A 44 9.15 -6.08 -6.61
C LEU A 44 8.65 -4.66 -6.33
N GLU A 45 7.83 -4.11 -7.21
CA GLU A 45 7.30 -2.76 -7.05
C GLU A 45 6.28 -2.68 -5.92
N THR A 46 5.48 -3.73 -5.73
CA THR A 46 4.53 -3.86 -4.61
C THR A 46 5.27 -3.98 -3.30
N GLU A 47 6.32 -4.80 -3.24
CA GLU A 47 7.15 -4.91 -2.05
C GLU A 47 7.79 -3.56 -1.68
N THR A 48 8.35 -2.86 -2.67
CA THR A 48 8.97 -1.55 -2.47
C THR A 48 7.96 -0.53 -1.93
N PHE A 49 6.79 -0.49 -2.54
CA PHE A 49 5.69 0.39 -2.14
C PHE A 49 5.24 0.13 -0.70
N LEU A 50 4.96 -1.13 -0.35
CA LEU A 50 4.53 -1.52 0.99
C LEU A 50 5.60 -1.14 2.03
N ASN A 51 6.86 -1.47 1.77
CA ASN A 51 7.98 -1.13 2.66
C ASN A 51 8.10 0.39 2.88
N ASN A 52 7.92 1.20 1.83
CA ASN A 52 7.97 2.65 1.95
C ASN A 52 6.83 3.21 2.79
N ILE A 53 5.60 2.73 2.55
CA ILE A 53 4.44 3.13 3.35
C ILE A 53 4.61 2.75 4.81
N PHE A 54 5.07 1.54 5.10
CA PHE A 54 5.25 1.08 6.49
C PHE A 54 6.29 1.93 7.21
N LYS A 55 7.44 2.21 6.56
CA LYS A 55 8.47 3.09 7.14
C LYS A 55 7.93 4.50 7.42
N ASN A 56 7.14 5.06 6.51
CA ASN A 56 6.53 6.37 6.71
C ASN A 56 5.55 6.37 7.88
N GLN A 57 4.71 5.34 8.00
CA GLN A 57 3.77 5.16 9.11
C GLN A 57 4.51 4.98 10.45
N ILE A 58 5.51 4.09 10.50
CA ILE A 58 6.34 3.84 11.69
C ILE A 58 6.99 5.15 12.16
N ASN A 59 7.62 5.89 11.25
CA ASN A 59 8.29 7.14 11.59
C ASN A 59 7.30 8.18 12.13
N TYR A 60 6.14 8.34 11.49
CA TYR A 60 5.11 9.28 11.94
C TYR A 60 4.57 8.90 13.32
N PHE A 61 4.15 7.66 13.51
CA PHE A 61 3.54 7.25 14.78
C PHE A 61 4.54 7.15 15.92
N ASN A 62 5.82 6.88 15.66
CA ASN A 62 6.86 7.00 16.69
C ASN A 62 7.03 8.45 17.17
N LYS A 63 6.90 9.47 16.29
CA LYS A 63 6.89 10.88 16.72
C LYS A 63 5.65 11.19 17.57
N VAL A 64 4.46 10.84 17.08
CA VAL A 64 3.19 11.04 17.81
C VAL A 64 3.25 10.40 19.19
N LYS A 65 3.75 9.16 19.30
CA LYS A 65 3.91 8.44 20.57
C LYS A 65 4.70 9.24 21.61
N LEU A 66 5.78 9.89 21.19
CA LEU A 66 6.64 10.69 22.08
C LEU A 66 5.96 11.96 22.59
N SER A 67 4.96 12.47 21.87
CA SER A 67 4.17 13.63 22.27
C SER A 67 2.95 13.29 23.12
N LEU A 68 2.64 12.00 23.31
CA LEU A 68 1.49 11.56 24.11
C LEU A 68 1.87 11.29 25.57
N PRO A 69 0.89 11.34 26.49
CA PRO A 69 1.10 10.89 27.87
C PRO A 69 1.57 9.44 27.90
N THR A 70 2.73 9.18 28.52
CA THR A 70 3.48 7.91 28.44
C THR A 70 2.69 6.67 28.86
N ASN A 71 1.72 6.82 29.76
CA ASN A 71 0.90 5.71 30.27
C ASN A 71 -0.51 5.66 29.65
N SER A 72 -0.76 6.42 28.58
CA SER A 72 -2.04 6.38 27.88
C SER A 72 -2.21 5.06 27.14
N LYS A 73 -3.46 4.63 26.96
CA LYS A 73 -3.78 3.45 26.15
C LYS A 73 -3.32 3.65 24.70
N ARG A 74 -3.45 4.87 24.17
CA ARG A 74 -3.03 5.19 22.80
C ARG A 74 -1.54 4.94 22.55
N VAL A 75 -0.66 5.15 23.54
CA VAL A 75 0.76 4.80 23.41
C VAL A 75 0.94 3.31 23.15
N LYS A 76 0.24 2.45 23.91
CA LYS A 76 0.29 0.98 23.71
C LYS A 76 -0.29 0.54 22.37
N ASP A 77 -1.38 1.20 21.94
CA ASP A 77 -1.97 0.94 20.63
C ASP A 77 -0.98 1.26 19.50
N ILE A 78 -0.28 2.41 19.59
CA ILE A 78 0.76 2.81 18.64
C ILE A 78 1.95 1.83 18.68
N GLU A 79 2.39 1.40 19.86
CA GLU A 79 3.49 0.43 19.98
C GLU A 79 3.14 -0.90 19.31
N THR A 80 1.92 -1.38 19.52
CA THR A 80 1.42 -2.61 18.89
C THR A 80 1.40 -2.45 17.37
N TYR A 81 0.91 -1.32 16.86
CA TYR A 81 0.88 -1.04 15.44
C TYR A 81 2.26 -0.98 14.80
N VAL A 82 3.17 -0.21 15.41
CA VAL A 82 4.55 -0.06 14.93
C VAL A 82 5.23 -1.42 14.88
N TYR A 83 5.07 -2.23 15.92
CA TYR A 83 5.63 -3.58 15.98
C TYR A 83 5.10 -4.47 14.84
N GLN A 84 3.79 -4.41 14.54
CA GLN A 84 3.21 -5.18 13.44
C GLN A 84 3.76 -4.73 12.08
N LEU A 85 3.92 -3.42 11.86
CA LEU A 85 4.52 -2.89 10.63
C LEU A 85 6.00 -3.25 10.49
N GLU A 86 6.77 -3.21 11.59
CA GLU A 86 8.17 -3.66 11.60
C GLU A 86 8.28 -5.15 11.24
N THR A 87 7.40 -5.98 11.82
CA THR A 87 7.29 -7.40 11.48
C THR A 87 6.94 -7.60 10.00
N ALA A 88 6.03 -6.79 9.44
CA ALA A 88 5.67 -6.84 8.04
C ALA A 88 6.85 -6.48 7.12
N ILE A 89 7.70 -5.49 7.49
CA ILE A 89 8.89 -5.13 6.72
C ILE A 89 9.88 -6.31 6.62
N GLU A 90 10.03 -7.07 7.70
CA GLU A 90 10.95 -8.22 7.77
C GLU A 90 10.46 -9.45 6.99
N GLU A 91 9.15 -9.54 6.70
CA GLU A 91 8.59 -10.61 5.89
C GLU A 91 9.10 -10.53 4.45
N LYS A 92 9.53 -11.67 3.90
CA LYS A 92 10.10 -11.78 2.55
C LYS A 92 9.06 -12.18 1.52
N ASN A 93 7.99 -12.85 1.94
CA ASN A 93 6.88 -13.16 1.06
C ASN A 93 5.96 -11.92 0.95
N VAL A 94 5.84 -11.37 -0.26
CA VAL A 94 5.02 -10.18 -0.54
C VAL A 94 3.53 -10.40 -0.26
N GLU A 95 2.98 -11.58 -0.56
CA GLU A 95 1.58 -11.92 -0.30
C GLU A 95 1.32 -11.92 1.21
N LYS A 96 2.20 -12.59 1.96
CA LYS A 96 2.12 -12.63 3.42
C LYS A 96 2.37 -11.25 4.06
N LYS A 97 3.23 -10.43 3.46
CA LYS A 97 3.46 -9.03 3.86
C LYS A 97 2.19 -8.19 3.69
N ASP A 98 1.48 -8.37 2.58
CA ASP A 98 0.21 -7.69 2.32
C ASP A 98 -0.89 -8.18 3.28
N GLU A 99 -0.96 -9.48 3.54
CA GLU A 99 -1.88 -10.05 4.54
C GLU A 99 -1.64 -9.47 5.93
N ILE A 100 -0.38 -9.45 6.40
CA ILE A 100 -0.03 -8.85 7.70
C ILE A 100 -0.45 -7.39 7.74
N TYR A 101 -0.25 -6.64 6.66
CA TYR A 101 -0.66 -5.25 6.60
C TYR A 101 -2.17 -5.07 6.63
N LEU A 102 -2.90 -5.87 5.85
CA LEU A 102 -4.35 -5.87 5.83
C LEU A 102 -4.92 -6.21 7.21
N ASP A 103 -4.41 -7.25 7.86
CA ASP A 103 -4.78 -7.67 9.21
C ASP A 103 -4.46 -6.59 10.23
N THR A 104 -3.30 -5.94 10.10
CA THR A 104 -2.89 -4.82 10.96
C THR A 104 -3.84 -3.63 10.80
N PHE A 105 -4.21 -3.29 9.57
CA PHE A 105 -5.15 -2.21 9.28
C PHE A 105 -6.58 -2.54 9.76
N GLN A 106 -7.02 -3.79 9.59
CA GLN A 106 -8.34 -4.26 10.00
C GLN A 106 -8.47 -4.40 11.53
N SER A 107 -7.45 -4.96 12.20
CA SER A 107 -7.43 -5.20 13.65
C SER A 107 -7.42 -3.91 14.45
N MET A 108 -6.77 -2.87 13.91
CA MET A 108 -6.89 -1.55 14.49
C MET A 108 -8.25 -0.92 14.21
N GLY A 109 -9.11 -1.44 13.35
CA GLY A 109 -10.34 -0.78 12.98
C GLY A 109 -10.08 0.47 12.14
N ARG A 110 -11.11 0.93 11.44
CA ARG A 110 -10.99 1.81 10.27
C ARG A 110 -10.22 3.15 10.42
N THR A 111 -9.74 3.58 11.60
CA THR A 111 -8.81 4.74 11.82
C THR A 111 -8.60 5.17 13.30
N PRO A 112 -8.63 4.34 14.35
CA PRO A 112 -8.58 4.89 15.72
C PRO A 112 -7.26 5.55 16.08
N LEU A 113 -6.13 5.26 15.41
CA LEU A 113 -4.88 5.97 15.71
C LEU A 113 -4.87 7.44 15.25
N LEU A 114 -5.83 7.87 14.43
CA LEU A 114 -5.99 9.27 14.03
C LEU A 114 -7.22 9.93 14.68
N LEU A 115 -7.97 9.17 15.49
CA LEU A 115 -9.19 9.62 16.15
C LEU A 115 -8.99 9.54 17.66
N ASN A 116 -9.49 10.55 18.38
CA ASN A 116 -9.37 10.53 19.82
C ASN A 116 -10.60 9.91 20.48
N LYS A 117 -10.34 9.21 21.59
CA LYS A 117 -11.27 9.04 22.69
C LYS A 117 -10.55 9.52 23.92
N GLU A 118 -11.12 10.49 24.63
CA GLU A 118 -10.48 11.07 25.83
C GLU A 118 -10.15 10.01 26.88
N SER A 119 -10.95 8.94 26.99
CA SER A 119 -10.64 7.78 27.85
C SER A 119 -9.36 7.02 27.47
N ASP A 120 -8.90 7.11 26.23
CA ASP A 120 -7.74 6.38 25.71
C ASP A 120 -6.44 7.22 25.81
N THR A 121 -6.56 8.56 25.84
CA THR A 121 -5.43 9.51 25.77
C THR A 121 -5.32 10.44 26.99
N GLY A 122 -6.43 10.71 27.68
CA GLY A 122 -6.54 11.79 28.68
C GLY A 122 -6.56 13.19 28.07
N LEU A 123 -6.76 13.30 26.76
CA LEU A 123 -6.76 14.55 26.00
C LEU A 123 -8.15 14.80 25.40
N SER A 124 -8.52 16.05 25.20
CA SER A 124 -9.64 16.41 24.32
C SER A 124 -9.32 16.06 22.87
N ASP A 125 -10.34 15.97 22.00
CA ASP A 125 -10.11 15.69 20.58
C ASP A 125 -9.28 16.81 19.93
N GLU A 126 -9.51 18.08 20.28
CA GLU A 126 -8.73 19.21 19.75
C GLU A 126 -7.24 19.10 20.11
N GLU A 127 -6.91 18.84 21.38
CA GLU A 127 -5.52 18.67 21.82
C GLU A 127 -4.84 17.50 21.11
N TYR A 128 -5.55 16.39 20.92
CA TYR A 128 -5.02 15.25 20.19
C TYR A 128 -4.80 15.58 18.70
N GLN A 129 -5.72 16.27 18.05
CA GLN A 129 -5.55 16.70 16.66
C GLN A 129 -4.37 17.67 16.51
N THR A 130 -4.16 18.58 17.48
CA THR A 130 -2.97 19.44 17.50
C THR A 130 -1.70 18.63 17.58
N ILE A 131 -1.62 17.62 18.46
CA ILE A 131 -0.46 16.72 18.54
C ILE A 131 -0.22 16.01 17.20
N LEU A 132 -1.27 15.52 16.54
CA LEU A 132 -1.12 14.88 15.22
C LEU A 132 -0.52 15.86 14.21
N MET A 133 -1.05 17.08 14.14
CA MET A 133 -0.62 18.11 13.20
C MET A 133 0.80 18.60 13.46
N ASP A 134 1.17 18.84 14.72
CA ASP A 134 2.49 19.30 15.14
C ASP A 134 3.57 18.24 14.89
N ASN A 135 3.19 16.97 14.77
CA ASN A 135 4.07 15.85 14.43
C ASN A 135 4.10 15.54 12.92
N ASP A 136 3.96 16.57 12.09
CA ASP A 136 4.09 16.51 10.63
C ASP A 136 2.99 15.69 9.91
N PHE A 137 1.75 15.68 10.41
CA PHE A 137 0.65 14.93 9.77
C PHE A 137 0.46 15.29 8.30
N ASN A 138 0.58 16.58 7.94
CA ASN A 138 0.43 17.03 6.57
C ASN A 138 1.52 16.46 5.65
N ASP A 139 2.76 16.40 6.13
CA ASP A 139 3.87 15.82 5.37
C ASP A 139 3.74 14.30 5.29
N PHE A 140 3.32 13.64 6.37
CA PHE A 140 2.98 12.22 6.35
C PHE A 140 1.93 11.90 5.28
N MET A 141 0.82 12.66 5.25
CA MET A 141 -0.25 12.46 4.26
C MET A 141 0.21 12.76 2.84
N LYS A 142 1.03 13.80 2.64
CA LYS A 142 1.60 14.13 1.34
C LYS A 142 2.50 13.00 0.84
N ASN A 143 3.40 12.51 1.67
CA ASN A 143 4.32 11.41 1.32
C ASN A 143 3.54 10.13 1.01
N PHE A 144 2.51 9.82 1.78
CA PHE A 144 1.62 8.68 1.51
C PHE A 144 0.96 8.77 0.14
N LEU A 145 0.39 9.93 -0.22
CA LEU A 145 -0.22 10.14 -1.54
C LEU A 145 0.80 10.09 -2.69
N VAL A 146 2.03 10.57 -2.46
CA VAL A 146 3.12 10.49 -3.44
C VAL A 146 3.51 9.03 -3.70
N GLU A 147 3.70 8.22 -2.65
CA GLU A 147 4.02 6.79 -2.81
C GLU A 147 2.93 6.04 -3.59
N ILE A 148 1.66 6.33 -3.29
CA ILE A 148 0.52 5.79 -4.05
C ILE A 148 0.61 6.18 -5.52
N GLY A 149 0.81 7.47 -5.82
CA GLY A 149 0.89 7.96 -7.19
C GLY A 149 2.05 7.33 -7.97
N VAL A 150 3.22 7.20 -7.33
CA VAL A 150 4.40 6.55 -7.92
C VAL A 150 4.12 5.07 -8.21
N TYR A 151 3.50 4.35 -7.28
CA TYR A 151 3.14 2.94 -7.47
C TYR A 151 2.17 2.76 -8.65
N PHE A 152 1.05 3.51 -8.67
CA PHE A 152 0.09 3.44 -9.79
C PHE A 152 0.74 3.77 -11.14
N TRP A 153 1.60 4.77 -11.20
CA TRP A 153 2.32 5.12 -12.43
C TRP A 153 3.22 3.96 -12.91
N LYS A 154 3.95 3.33 -11.99
CA LYS A 154 4.81 2.19 -12.30
C LYS A 154 4.00 0.98 -12.78
N MET A 155 2.86 0.69 -12.15
CA MET A 155 1.96 -0.38 -12.56
C MET A 155 1.36 -0.13 -13.94
N ALA A 156 0.94 1.09 -14.22
CA ALA A 156 0.44 1.47 -15.55
C ALA A 156 1.52 1.30 -16.63
N LYS A 157 2.75 1.74 -16.35
CA LYS A 157 3.89 1.59 -17.27
C LYS A 157 4.25 0.13 -17.52
N ALA A 158 4.30 -0.69 -16.46
CA ALA A 158 4.56 -2.13 -16.58
C ALA A 158 3.49 -2.83 -17.42
N SER A 159 2.22 -2.50 -17.18
CA SER A 159 1.09 -3.07 -17.92
C SER A 159 1.12 -2.68 -19.40
N GLY A 160 1.44 -1.41 -19.70
CA GLY A 160 1.61 -0.93 -21.07
C GLY A 160 2.73 -1.68 -21.81
N LYS A 161 3.91 -1.81 -21.17
CA LYS A 161 5.05 -2.56 -21.72
C LYS A 161 4.68 -4.00 -22.03
N ALA A 162 4.00 -4.70 -21.11
CA ALA A 162 3.62 -6.10 -21.33
C ALA A 162 2.72 -6.24 -22.58
N VAL A 163 1.75 -5.34 -22.75
CA VAL A 163 0.85 -5.33 -23.90
C VAL A 163 1.62 -5.07 -25.21
N GLU A 164 2.51 -4.08 -25.22
CA GLU A 164 3.37 -3.77 -26.38
C GLU A 164 4.21 -4.98 -26.80
N THR A 165 4.94 -5.60 -25.85
CA THR A 165 5.75 -6.79 -26.13
C THR A 165 4.93 -7.95 -26.67
N SER A 166 3.70 -8.13 -26.18
CA SER A 166 2.82 -9.21 -26.66
C SER A 166 2.32 -8.99 -28.07
N ILE A 167 2.06 -7.73 -28.45
CA ILE A 167 1.70 -7.37 -29.81
C ILE A 167 2.88 -7.60 -30.74
N ASP A 168 4.10 -7.21 -30.34
CA ASP A 168 5.31 -7.42 -31.12
C ASP A 168 5.59 -8.92 -31.34
N ASP A 169 5.53 -9.73 -30.28
CA ASP A 169 5.67 -11.19 -30.34
C ASP A 169 4.62 -11.82 -31.29
N TYR A 170 3.38 -11.37 -31.21
CA TYR A 170 2.31 -11.85 -32.08
C TYR A 170 2.59 -11.51 -33.55
N LEU A 171 3.02 -10.27 -33.84
CA LEU A 171 3.36 -9.81 -35.20
C LEU A 171 4.58 -10.54 -35.76
N GLU A 172 5.61 -10.78 -34.96
CA GLU A 172 6.77 -11.59 -35.37
C GLU A 172 6.39 -13.02 -35.70
N ASN A 173 5.54 -13.64 -34.87
CA ASN A 173 5.08 -15.01 -35.08
C ASN A 173 4.19 -15.14 -36.33
N ILE A 174 3.45 -14.09 -36.71
CA ILE A 174 2.75 -14.04 -38.00
C ILE A 174 3.76 -13.94 -39.15
N LYS A 175 4.73 -13.02 -39.08
CA LYS A 175 5.75 -12.86 -40.13
C LYS A 175 6.53 -14.16 -40.36
N LYS A 176 6.96 -14.84 -39.29
CA LYS A 176 7.65 -16.14 -39.38
C LYS A 176 6.78 -17.20 -40.06
N ARG A 177 5.49 -17.30 -39.69
CA ARG A 177 4.55 -18.25 -40.31
C ARG A 177 4.32 -17.96 -41.79
N ASN A 178 4.21 -16.69 -42.18
CA ASN A 178 3.98 -16.30 -43.56
C ASN A 178 5.22 -16.41 -44.46
N ASN A 179 6.44 -16.41 -43.88
CA ASN A 179 7.70 -16.60 -44.62
C ASN A 179 8.14 -18.07 -44.72
N LEU A 180 7.41 -19.01 -44.11
CA LEU A 180 7.66 -20.46 -44.17
C LEU A 180 6.81 -21.18 -45.23
N TYR A 181 6.14 -20.43 -46.11
CA TYR A 181 5.40 -20.90 -47.29
C TYR A 181 5.84 -20.16 -48.55
#